data_AF-A0A3B9J6N5-F1
#
_entry.id   AF-A0A3B9J6N5-F1
#
_cell.length_a   1.000
_cell.length_b   1.000
_cell.length_c   1.000
_cell.angle_alpha   90.00
_cell.angle_beta   90.00
_cell.angle_gamma   90.00
#
_symmetry.space_group_name_H-M   'P 1'
#
loop_
_entity.id
_entity.type
_entity.pdbx_description
1 polymer ?
#
loop_
_entity_poly.entity_id
_entity_poly.type
_entity_poly.pdbx_seq_one_letter_code
_entity_poly.pdbx_strand_id
1 'polypeptide(L)' 'PIVMAIGSFTSVSLDPPLVAFLPGKDSGSWKEIRESGSFCVNVMGQDQMEVCGVMASRAEDKFADVEWSAARSGS' A
#
# COMPACT_ATOMS: atom_id res chain seq x y z
N PRO A 1 10.01 -2.80 -5.00
CA PRO A 1 8.91 -1.96 -4.49
C PRO A 1 8.50 -2.43 -3.09
N ILE A 2 8.08 -1.52 -2.22
CA ILE A 2 7.63 -1.85 -0.86
C ILE A 2 6.10 -1.84 -0.83
N VAL A 3 5.49 -2.78 -0.12
CA VAL A 3 4.03 -2.88 0.02
C VAL A 3 3.64 -3.16 1.45
N MET A 4 2.49 -2.61 1.85
CA MET A 4 1.85 -2.86 3.12
C MET A 4 0.35 -3.03 2.90
N ALA A 5 -0.19 -4.20 3.24
CA ALA A 5 -1.63 -4.41 3.27
C ALA A 5 -2.20 -3.76 4.55
N ILE A 6 -3.28 -2.98 4.41
CA ILE A 6 -3.89 -2.26 5.52
C ILE A 6 -5.42 -2.28 5.44
N GLY A 7 -6.08 -2.53 6.57
CA GLY A 7 -7.54 -2.48 6.69
C GLY A 7 -8.07 -1.19 7.31
N SER A 8 -7.19 -0.29 7.77
CA SER A 8 -7.55 0.92 8.51
C SER A 8 -7.61 2.19 7.64
N PHE A 9 -7.64 2.04 6.32
CA PHE A 9 -7.73 3.16 5.39
C PHE A 9 -9.06 3.90 5.54
N THR A 10 -9.02 5.24 5.55
CA THR A 10 -10.22 6.07 5.69
C THR A 10 -10.08 7.40 4.96
N SER A 11 -11.21 7.94 4.51
CA SER A 11 -11.31 9.32 4.05
C SER A 11 -11.26 10.28 5.24
N VAL A 12 -10.60 11.44 5.06
CA VAL A 12 -10.48 12.48 6.09
C VAL A 12 -11.15 13.78 5.66
N SER A 13 -10.89 14.23 4.42
CA SER A 13 -11.40 15.50 3.92
C SER A 13 -11.54 15.48 2.40
N LEU A 14 -12.52 16.22 1.87
CA LEU A 14 -12.67 16.47 0.44
C LEU A 14 -11.91 17.73 -0.01
N ASP A 15 -11.88 18.76 0.84
CA ASP A 15 -11.17 20.02 0.57
C ASP A 15 -10.42 20.51 1.83
N PRO A 16 -9.07 20.40 1.87
CA PRO A 16 -8.23 19.74 0.87
C PRO A 16 -8.48 18.21 0.85
N PRO A 17 -8.17 17.52 -0.26
CA PRO A 17 -8.37 16.08 -0.37
C PRO A 17 -7.36 15.33 0.51
N LEU A 18 -7.85 14.69 1.57
CA LEU A 18 -7.02 13.99 2.56
C LEU A 18 -7.56 12.60 2.88
N VAL A 19 -6.62 11.70 3.13
CA VAL A 19 -6.86 10.31 3.56
C VAL A 19 -5.97 9.97 4.76
N ALA A 20 -6.33 8.95 5.51
CA ALA A 20 -5.53 8.44 6.62
C ALA A 20 -5.51 6.90 6.63
N PHE A 21 -4.48 6.35 7.27
CA PHE A 21 -4.37 4.95 7.61
C PHE A 21 -3.53 4.80 8.89
N LEU A 22 -3.68 3.69 9.60
CA LEU A 22 -3.01 3.45 10.88
C LEU A 22 -2.08 2.23 10.76
N PRO A 23 -0.77 2.44 10.49
CA PRO A 23 0.20 1.34 10.42
C PRO A 23 0.54 0.83 11.83
N GLY A 24 0.93 -0.44 11.91
CA GLY A 24 1.51 -0.99 13.15
C GLY A 24 2.81 -0.27 13.52
N LYS A 25 3.02 -0.02 14.82
CA LYS A 25 4.20 0.71 15.32
C LYS A 25 5.52 0.06 14.91
N ASP A 26 5.55 -1.27 14.87
CA ASP A 26 6.73 -2.07 14.54
C ASP A 26 6.77 -2.49 13.06
N SER A 27 5.97 -1.86 12.20
CA SER A 27 5.93 -2.17 10.77
C SER A 27 7.21 -1.72 10.06
N GLY A 28 8.01 -2.68 9.60
CA GLY A 28 9.19 -2.43 8.77
C GLY A 28 8.84 -1.72 7.46
N SER A 29 7.80 -2.20 6.77
CA SER A 29 7.32 -1.59 5.51
C SER A 29 6.88 -0.14 5.70
N TRP A 30 6.24 0.19 6.83
CA TRP A 30 5.88 1.58 7.13
C TRP A 30 7.10 2.47 7.34
N LYS A 31 8.15 1.97 8.01
CA LYS A 31 9.38 2.73 8.21
C LYS A 31 9.96 3.19 6.87
N GLU A 32 10.05 2.27 5.91
CA GLU A 32 10.58 2.57 4.57
C GLU A 32 9.63 3.47 3.75
N ILE A 33 8.32 3.21 3.78
CA ILE A 33 7.32 4.06 3.10
C ILE A 33 7.38 5.50 3.63
N ARG A 34 7.47 5.68 4.96
CA ARG A 34 7.56 7.00 5.59
C ARG A 34 8.81 7.76 5.14
N GLU A 35 9.93 7.07 4.99
CA GLU A 35 11.21 7.67 4.54
C GLU A 35 11.17 8.08 3.06
N SER A 36 10.35 7.44 2.23
CA SER A 36 10.21 7.78 0.81
C SER A 36 9.45 9.09 0.53
N GLY A 37 8.67 9.60 1.49
CA GLY A 37 7.93 10.86 1.39
C GLY A 37 6.70 10.86 0.47
N SER A 38 6.44 9.78 -0.27
CA SER A 38 5.25 9.62 -1.12
C SER A 38 4.77 8.16 -1.11
N PHE A 39 3.49 7.93 -1.40
CA PHE A 39 2.95 6.58 -1.47
C PHE A 39 1.75 6.54 -2.42
N CYS A 40 1.46 5.33 -2.93
CA CYS A 40 0.27 5.03 -3.71
C CYS A 40 -0.65 4.12 -2.90
N VAL A 41 -1.96 4.37 -2.97
CA VAL A 41 -3.00 3.52 -2.37
C VAL A 41 -3.74 2.79 -3.47
N ASN A 42 -3.73 1.46 -3.40
CA ASN A 42 -4.52 0.60 -4.26
C ASN A 42 -5.72 0.06 -3.46
N VAL A 43 -6.94 0.34 -3.93
CA VAL A 43 -8.16 -0.23 -3.37
C VAL A 43 -8.51 -1.48 -4.16
N MET A 44 -8.49 -2.62 -3.49
CA MET A 44 -8.51 -3.92 -4.13
C MET A 44 -9.94 -4.44 -4.30
N GLY A 45 -10.24 -4.97 -5.49
CA GLY A 45 -11.50 -5.64 -5.80
C GLY A 45 -11.59 -7.04 -5.20
N GLN A 46 -12.81 -7.60 -5.17
CA GLN A 46 -13.05 -8.96 -4.70
C GLN A 46 -12.35 -10.03 -5.57
N ASP A 47 -12.23 -9.76 -6.86
CA ASP A 47 -11.49 -10.58 -7.84
C ASP A 47 -9.97 -10.57 -7.61
N GLN A 48 -9.46 -9.64 -6.79
CA GLN A 48 -8.03 -9.49 -6.49
C GLN A 48 -7.64 -10.05 -5.12
N MET A 49 -8.46 -10.91 -4.50
CA MET A 49 -8.16 -11.51 -3.19
C MET A 49 -6.81 -12.24 -3.14
N GLU A 50 -6.43 -12.92 -4.22
CA GLU A 50 -5.15 -13.63 -4.29
C GLU A 50 -3.96 -12.65 -4.22
N VAL A 51 -4.03 -11.56 -5.01
CA VAL A 51 -3.04 -10.47 -4.98
C VAL A 51 -2.96 -9.87 -3.59
N CYS A 52 -4.09 -9.57 -2.94
CA CYS A 52 -4.13 -9.09 -1.56
C CYS A 52 -3.41 -10.04 -0.59
N GLY A 53 -3.65 -11.35 -0.75
CA GLY A 53 -3.03 -12.40 0.06
C GLY A 53 -1.51 -12.40 -0.07
N VAL A 54 -1.00 -12.36 -1.30
CA VAL A 54 0.45 -12.29 -1.56
C VAL A 54 1.06 -11.02 -0.96
N MET A 55 0.43 -9.87 -1.18
CA MET A 55 0.91 -8.58 -0.67
C MET A 55 0.93 -8.52 0.87
N ALA A 56 -0.03 -9.17 1.53
CA ALA A 56 -0.11 -9.29 2.99
C ALA A 56 0.85 -10.35 3.58
N SER A 57 1.40 -11.25 2.77
CA SER A 57 2.25 -12.35 3.21
C SER A 57 3.69 -11.92 3.54
N ARG A 58 4.56 -12.89 3.85
CA ARG A 58 6.02 -12.72 4.00
C ARG A 58 6.82 -13.16 2.77
N ALA A 59 6.16 -13.32 1.61
CA ALA A 59 6.86 -13.64 0.37
C ALA A 59 8.00 -12.64 0.09
N GLU A 60 9.13 -13.14 -0.40
CA GLU A 60 10.32 -12.32 -0.70
C GLU A 60 10.08 -11.42 -1.91
N ASP A 61 9.50 -11.97 -2.98
CA ASP A 61 9.10 -11.21 -4.17
C ASP A 61 7.57 -11.15 -4.30
N LYS A 62 6.98 -10.13 -3.68
CA LYS A 62 5.52 -9.93 -3.67
C LYS A 62 4.96 -9.44 -5.01
N PHE A 63 5.82 -9.02 -5.93
CA PHE A 63 5.41 -8.38 -7.18
C PHE A 63 5.71 -9.23 -8.43
N ALA A 64 6.38 -10.39 -8.27
CA ALA A 64 6.80 -11.25 -9.37
C ALA A 64 5.69 -11.55 -10.39
N ASP A 65 4.50 -11.88 -9.90
CA ASP A 65 3.35 -12.31 -10.71
C ASP A 65 2.23 -11.27 -10.78
N VAL A 66 2.55 -10.00 -10.49
CA VAL A 66 1.58 -8.90 -10.53
C VAL A 66 2.03 -7.88 -11.54
N GLU A 67 1.21 -7.64 -12.57
CA GLU A 67 1.44 -6.51 -13.46
C GLU A 67 1.22 -5.19 -12.69
N TRP A 68 2.26 -4.36 -12.64
CA TRP A 68 2.20 -3.04 -12.01
C TRP A 68 3.10 -2.05 -12.75
N SER A 69 2.83 -0.77 -12.53
CA SER A 69 3.64 0.33 -13.05
C SER A 69 3.74 1.44 -12.03
N ALA A 70 4.88 2.13 -11.97
CA ALA A 70 5.02 3.31 -11.13
C ALA A 70 4.08 4.44 -11.59
N ALA A 71 3.45 5.13 -10.64
CA ALA A 71 2.71 6.36 -10.94
C ALA A 71 3.67 7.50 -11.31
N ARG A 72 3.11 8.57 -11.87
CA ARG A 72 3.89 9.78 -12.24
C ARG A 72 4.59 10.45 -11.05
N SER A 73 4.11 10.23 -9.84
CA SER A 73 4.74 10.67 -8.59
C SER A 73 5.99 9.88 -8.22
N GLY A 74 6.31 8.79 -8.92
CA GLY A 74 7.41 7.88 -8.59
C GLY A 74 7.03 6.76 -7.61
N SER A 75 5.75 6.70 -7.19
CA SER A 75 5.18 5.69 -6.29
C SER A 75 4.28 4.71 -7.03
#